data_AF-A0A6G3Z4L7-F1
#
_entry.id   AF-A0A6G3Z4L7-F1
#
_cell.length_a   1.000
_cell.length_b   1.000
_cell.length_c   1.000
_cell.angle_alpha   90.00
_cell.angle_beta   90.00
_cell.angle_gamma   90.00
#
_symmetry.space_group_name_H-M   'P 1'
#
loop_
_entity.id
_entity.type
_entity.pdbx_description
1 polymer ?
#
loop_
_entity_poly.entity_id
_entity_poly.type
_entity_poly.pdbx_seq_one_letter_code
_entity_poly.pdbx_strand_id
1 'polypeptide(L)'
;MGVDVHRSLKAYGQPRALERLLLLILTLVEHPGIGSPEASEDASEEHHDALKALCDRVHKVAKSKNIEFACSTHAIRKDIGFLRQFGILSPRMYRWGYFLGTGIMTQSELHVALNALAAQANYQKDPQVRKLYESLTKRLKTIDPTGILLYPVRTQFNQSIIYTDPIKMMSDGYYRQTLIYHLEELEHSILSGEKVQLCHSRNPYKNRQTGYLWVYPLQIIHSNIAWYLLYENCANKHLAITRLDRFSDHYQSAKSPKRELVTQQESLEKAHQLLESGWGLFLGNPQDQ
;
A
#
# COMPACT_ATOMS: atom_id res chain seq x y z
N MET A 1 21.52 -32.74 1.27
CA MET A 1 21.49 -31.27 1.45
C MET A 1 22.61 -30.71 2.33
N GLY A 2 23.18 -31.46 3.29
CA GLY A 2 24.24 -30.96 4.19
C GLY A 2 25.68 -30.89 3.63
N VAL A 3 26.01 -31.65 2.59
CA VAL A 3 27.40 -31.74 2.06
C VAL A 3 27.79 -30.50 1.25
N ASP A 4 26.86 -29.90 0.50
CA ASP A 4 27.13 -28.71 -0.34
C ASP A 4 27.23 -27.41 0.46
N VAL A 5 26.53 -27.30 1.59
CA VAL A 5 26.57 -26.10 2.45
C VAL A 5 27.94 -25.97 3.12
N HIS A 6 28.50 -27.07 3.63
CA HIS A 6 29.84 -27.08 4.23
C HIS A 6 30.96 -26.76 3.24
N ARG A 7 30.86 -27.27 2.00
CA ARG A 7 31.83 -26.94 0.94
C ARG A 7 31.74 -25.48 0.51
N SER A 8 30.54 -24.93 0.46
CA SER A 8 30.30 -23.52 0.11
C SER A 8 30.79 -22.57 1.21
N LEU A 9 30.52 -22.87 2.48
CA LEU A 9 31.04 -22.10 3.63
C LEU A 9 32.58 -22.03 3.64
N LYS A 10 33.26 -23.13 3.32
CA LYS A 10 34.72 -23.15 3.23
C LYS A 10 35.27 -22.25 2.10
N ALA A 11 34.52 -22.10 1.01
CA ALA A 11 34.90 -21.21 -0.10
C ALA A 11 34.71 -19.72 0.24
N TYR A 12 33.66 -19.36 0.98
CA TYR A 12 33.43 -17.99 1.44
C TYR A 12 34.15 -17.64 2.75
N GLY A 13 34.88 -18.59 3.34
CA GLY A 13 35.85 -18.31 4.41
C GLY A 13 37.13 -17.60 3.93
N GLN A 14 37.32 -17.47 2.61
CA GLN A 14 38.43 -16.69 2.05
C GLN A 14 38.10 -15.18 2.06
N PRO A 15 39.04 -14.31 2.51
CA PRO A 15 38.80 -12.88 2.64
C PRO A 15 38.22 -12.23 1.38
N ARG A 16 38.80 -12.52 0.20
CA ARG A 16 38.35 -11.96 -1.08
C ARG A 16 36.94 -12.39 -1.50
N ALA A 17 36.55 -13.62 -1.16
CA ALA A 17 35.21 -14.11 -1.47
C ALA A 17 34.16 -13.50 -0.54
N LEU A 18 34.51 -13.31 0.73
CA LEU A 18 33.67 -12.61 1.71
C LEU A 18 33.50 -11.12 1.35
N GLU A 19 34.59 -10.43 1.04
CA GLU A 19 34.57 -9.03 0.58
C GLU A 19 33.66 -8.86 -0.63
N ARG A 20 33.76 -9.76 -1.62
CA ARG A 20 32.88 -9.76 -2.79
C ARG A 20 31.40 -9.93 -2.40
N LEU A 21 31.12 -10.87 -1.51
CA LEU A 21 29.76 -11.13 -1.05
C LEU A 21 29.17 -9.91 -0.32
N LEU A 22 29.97 -9.28 0.55
CA LEU A 22 29.58 -8.07 1.28
C LEU A 22 29.36 -6.89 0.33
N LEU A 23 30.24 -6.71 -0.67
CA LEU A 23 30.08 -5.69 -1.71
C LEU A 23 28.83 -5.92 -2.56
N LEU A 24 28.52 -7.18 -2.89
CA LEU A 24 27.29 -7.53 -3.59
C LEU A 24 26.06 -7.19 -2.73
N ILE A 25 26.05 -7.58 -1.45
CA ILE A 25 24.96 -7.25 -0.53
C ILE A 25 24.78 -5.73 -0.44
N LEU A 26 25.86 -5.00 -0.19
CA LEU A 26 25.84 -3.54 -0.11
C LEU A 26 25.28 -2.92 -1.38
N THR A 27 25.71 -3.41 -2.54
CA THR A 27 25.23 -2.95 -3.85
C THR A 27 23.72 -3.14 -3.98
N LEU A 28 23.19 -4.28 -3.56
CA LEU A 28 21.75 -4.55 -3.61
C LEU A 28 20.93 -3.76 -2.58
N VAL A 29 21.55 -3.31 -1.49
CA VAL A 29 20.92 -2.40 -0.50
C VAL A 29 20.89 -0.96 -1.01
N GLU A 30 22.01 -0.45 -1.53
CA GLU A 30 22.12 0.94 -2.00
C GLU A 30 21.39 1.15 -3.35
N HIS A 31 21.27 0.09 -4.15
CA HIS A 31 20.72 0.14 -5.50
C HIS A 31 19.82 -1.08 -5.78
N PRO A 32 18.62 -1.15 -5.17
CA PRO A 32 17.69 -2.22 -5.50
C PRO A 32 17.17 -2.08 -6.93
N GLY A 33 16.80 -3.20 -7.56
CA GLY A 33 16.25 -3.25 -8.92
C GLY A 33 17.30 -3.25 -10.04
N ILE A 34 18.59 -3.39 -9.73
CA ILE A 34 19.63 -3.45 -10.78
C ILE A 34 19.35 -4.60 -11.74
N GLY A 35 19.42 -4.32 -13.04
CA GLY A 35 19.08 -5.29 -14.08
C GLY A 35 17.60 -5.30 -14.42
N SER A 36 16.80 -4.35 -13.94
CA SER A 36 15.50 -4.04 -14.53
C SER A 36 15.68 -3.44 -15.94
N PRO A 37 14.83 -3.77 -16.93
CA PRO A 37 14.90 -3.22 -18.28
C PRO A 37 14.62 -1.70 -18.36
N GLU A 38 13.93 -1.13 -17.37
CA GLU A 38 13.40 0.24 -17.45
C GLU A 38 14.37 1.35 -17.00
N ALA A 39 15.68 1.15 -17.13
CA ALA A 39 16.68 2.15 -16.71
C ALA A 39 17.74 2.51 -17.77
N SER A 40 17.63 2.01 -19.00
CA SER A 40 18.49 2.44 -20.11
C SER A 40 17.66 3.28 -21.09
N GLU A 41 18.02 4.57 -21.21
CA GLU A 41 17.53 5.45 -22.28
C GLU A 41 17.92 4.95 -23.69
N ASP A 42 18.81 3.95 -23.77
CA ASP A 42 19.17 3.25 -24.99
C ASP A 42 18.61 1.83 -24.99
N ALA A 43 17.35 1.68 -25.42
CA ALA A 43 16.82 0.40 -25.85
C ALA A 43 17.44 0.03 -27.20
N SER A 44 18.73 -0.31 -27.22
CA SER A 44 19.30 -1.10 -28.31
C SER A 44 18.81 -2.54 -28.16
N GLU A 45 18.55 -3.21 -29.28
CA GLU A 45 18.10 -4.61 -29.37
C GLU A 45 19.14 -5.64 -28.86
N GLU A 46 20.10 -5.23 -28.03
CA GLU A 46 21.02 -6.14 -27.37
C GLU A 46 20.32 -6.80 -26.18
N HIS A 47 20.40 -8.13 -26.10
CA HIS A 47 19.90 -8.90 -24.98
C HIS A 47 20.35 -8.30 -23.63
N HIS A 48 19.41 -7.71 -22.89
CA HIS A 48 19.67 -7.10 -21.59
C HIS A 48 20.20 -8.15 -20.60
N ASP A 49 21.50 -8.12 -20.33
CA ASP A 49 22.14 -9.00 -19.37
C ASP A 49 22.12 -8.36 -17.97
N ALA A 50 21.09 -8.70 -17.19
CA ALA A 50 20.92 -8.25 -15.81
C ALA A 50 22.13 -8.59 -14.91
N LEU A 51 22.88 -9.67 -15.19
CA LEU A 51 24.08 -10.03 -14.43
C LEU A 51 25.26 -9.13 -14.80
N LYS A 52 25.36 -8.71 -16.06
CA LYS A 52 26.36 -7.73 -16.49
C LYS A 52 26.10 -6.38 -15.82
N ALA A 53 24.86 -5.89 -15.86
CA ALA A 53 24.46 -4.64 -15.19
C ALA A 53 24.75 -4.67 -13.68
N LEU A 54 24.48 -5.80 -13.02
CA LEU A 54 24.83 -6.00 -11.61
C LEU A 54 26.34 -5.97 -11.39
N CYS A 55 27.10 -6.70 -12.20
CA CYS A 55 28.56 -6.74 -12.13
C CYS A 55 29.17 -5.33 -12.28
N ASP A 56 28.71 -4.55 -13.27
CA ASP A 56 29.17 -3.19 -13.51
C ASP A 56 28.86 -2.27 -12.31
N ARG A 57 27.68 -2.45 -11.69
CA ARG A 57 27.31 -1.68 -10.51
C ARG A 57 28.17 -2.03 -9.30
N VAL A 58 28.46 -3.31 -9.05
CA VAL A 58 29.34 -3.73 -7.95
C VAL A 58 30.72 -3.11 -8.10
N HIS A 59 31.27 -3.04 -9.33
CA HIS A 59 32.55 -2.33 -9.57
C HIS A 59 32.47 -0.83 -9.25
N LYS A 60 31.37 -0.16 -9.62
CA LYS A 60 31.15 1.26 -9.28
C LYS A 60 31.10 1.48 -7.77
N VAL A 61 30.40 0.62 -7.04
CA VAL A 61 30.31 0.67 -5.56
C VAL A 61 31.68 0.38 -4.93
N ALA A 62 32.40 -0.64 -5.40
CA ALA A 62 33.74 -0.95 -4.88
C ALA A 62 34.70 0.24 -5.06
N LYS A 63 34.67 0.88 -6.23
CA LYS A 63 35.46 2.09 -6.51
C LYS A 63 35.08 3.24 -5.59
N SER A 64 33.80 3.46 -5.29
CA SER A 64 33.37 4.54 -4.39
C SER A 64 33.82 4.32 -2.94
N LYS A 65 34.05 3.07 -2.54
CA LYS A 65 34.60 2.71 -1.22
C LYS A 65 36.13 2.52 -1.22
N ASN A 66 36.82 2.83 -2.32
CA ASN A 66 38.27 2.63 -2.51
C ASN A 66 38.73 1.18 -2.29
N ILE A 67 37.90 0.21 -2.68
CA ILE A 67 38.24 -1.22 -2.59
C ILE A 67 38.68 -1.71 -3.97
N GLU A 68 39.89 -2.27 -4.05
CA GLU A 68 40.37 -2.92 -5.27
C GLU A 68 39.59 -4.21 -5.49
N PHE A 69 38.79 -4.23 -6.55
CA PHE A 69 37.80 -5.27 -6.77
C PHE A 69 37.73 -5.65 -8.24
N ALA A 70 37.92 -6.93 -8.52
CA ALA A 70 37.73 -7.53 -9.83
C ALA A 70 36.80 -8.74 -9.70
N CYS A 71 35.66 -8.72 -10.39
CA CYS A 71 34.78 -9.87 -10.46
C CYS A 71 34.27 -10.14 -11.87
N SER A 72 33.99 -11.41 -12.16
CA SER A 72 33.30 -11.83 -13.37
C SER A 72 31.82 -12.05 -13.10
N THR A 73 31.00 -12.00 -14.16
CA THR A 73 29.57 -12.38 -14.08
C THR A 73 29.37 -13.81 -13.56
N HIS A 74 30.32 -14.72 -13.82
CA HIS A 74 30.30 -16.07 -13.26
C HIS A 74 30.47 -16.09 -11.74
N ALA A 75 31.39 -15.27 -11.20
CA ALA A 75 31.58 -15.15 -9.75
C ALA A 75 30.32 -14.58 -9.07
N ILE A 76 29.74 -13.51 -9.63
CA ILE A 76 28.49 -12.90 -9.13
C ILE A 76 27.33 -13.91 -9.17
N ARG A 77 27.22 -14.71 -10.24
CA ARG A 77 26.19 -15.77 -10.33
C ARG A 77 26.34 -16.79 -9.20
N LYS A 78 27.58 -17.17 -8.85
CA LYS A 78 27.85 -18.08 -7.74
C LYS A 78 27.52 -17.45 -6.38
N ASP A 79 27.82 -16.16 -6.22
CA ASP A 79 27.50 -15.41 -5.00
C ASP A 79 25.98 -15.27 -4.82
N ILE A 80 25.23 -14.97 -5.87
CA ILE A 80 23.75 -14.98 -5.86
C ILE A 80 23.23 -16.36 -5.46
N GLY A 81 23.79 -17.43 -6.03
CA GLY A 81 23.44 -18.80 -5.67
C GLY A 81 23.67 -19.08 -4.19
N PHE A 82 24.78 -18.58 -3.63
CA PHE A 82 25.08 -18.68 -2.21
C PHE A 82 24.07 -17.89 -1.37
N LEU A 83 23.78 -16.63 -1.70
CA LEU A 83 22.78 -15.82 -0.99
C LEU A 83 21.38 -16.46 -1.01
N ARG A 84 21.01 -17.13 -2.10
CA ARG A 84 19.75 -17.90 -2.20
C ARG A 84 19.71 -19.10 -1.25
N GLN A 85 20.83 -19.82 -1.10
CA GLN A 85 20.91 -20.97 -0.19
C GLN A 85 20.65 -20.57 1.27
N PHE A 86 21.04 -19.35 1.67
CA PHE A 86 20.82 -18.81 3.02
C PHE A 86 19.52 -18.01 3.16
N GLY A 87 18.68 -17.95 2.13
CA GLY A 87 17.42 -17.21 2.16
C GLY A 87 17.57 -15.68 2.18
N ILE A 88 18.77 -15.16 1.93
CA ILE A 88 19.03 -13.72 1.82
C ILE A 88 18.43 -13.18 0.51
N LEU A 89 18.55 -13.97 -0.58
CA LEU A 89 17.84 -13.75 -1.83
C LEU A 89 16.74 -14.79 -2.01
N SER A 90 15.66 -14.39 -2.68
CA SER A 90 14.59 -15.30 -3.05
C SER A 90 15.10 -16.40 -4.00
N PRO A 91 14.64 -17.65 -3.86
CA PRO A 91 14.96 -18.71 -4.82
C PRO A 91 14.34 -18.45 -6.19
N ARG A 92 13.36 -17.54 -6.29
CA ARG A 92 12.71 -17.16 -7.55
C ARG A 92 13.69 -16.44 -8.49
N MET A 93 13.41 -16.53 -9.78
CA MET A 93 14.12 -15.75 -10.79
C MET A 93 13.67 -14.29 -10.71
N TYR A 94 14.65 -13.39 -10.66
CA TYR A 94 14.43 -11.95 -10.68
C TYR A 94 14.33 -11.50 -12.14
N ARG A 95 13.11 -11.18 -12.60
CA ARG A 95 12.86 -10.69 -13.97
C ARG A 95 13.03 -9.17 -14.10
N TRP A 96 12.86 -8.45 -12.99
CA TRP A 96 12.82 -6.98 -12.93
C TRP A 96 13.96 -6.42 -12.07
N GLY A 97 15.13 -7.05 -12.16
CA GLY A 97 16.32 -6.68 -11.40
C GLY A 97 16.41 -7.27 -9.99
N TYR A 98 17.62 -7.21 -9.43
CA TYR A 98 17.98 -7.83 -8.16
C TYR A 98 17.74 -6.89 -6.98
N PHE A 99 17.24 -7.44 -5.87
CA PHE A 99 17.01 -6.73 -4.60
C PHE A 99 17.02 -7.70 -3.42
N LEU A 100 17.22 -7.17 -2.21
CA LEU A 100 17.29 -7.93 -0.97
C LEU A 100 15.98 -7.87 -0.18
N GLY A 101 15.38 -9.04 0.10
CA GLY A 101 14.15 -9.14 0.89
C GLY A 101 13.04 -8.23 0.37
N THR A 102 12.60 -7.29 1.21
CA THR A 102 11.60 -6.26 0.90
C THR A 102 12.20 -4.89 0.54
N GLY A 103 13.53 -4.78 0.48
CA GLY A 103 14.24 -3.56 0.08
C GLY A 103 14.21 -3.37 -1.43
N ILE A 104 13.02 -3.09 -1.98
CA ILE A 104 12.81 -2.90 -3.43
C ILE A 104 12.96 -1.43 -3.86
N MET A 105 12.90 -0.49 -2.92
CA MET A 105 12.91 0.95 -3.19
C MET A 105 14.30 1.54 -2.94
N THR A 106 14.76 2.34 -3.89
CA THR A 106 15.84 3.30 -3.69
C THR A 106 15.47 4.33 -2.62
N GLN A 107 16.46 5.06 -2.11
CA GLN A 107 16.23 6.11 -1.12
C GLN A 107 15.24 7.18 -1.62
N SER A 108 15.30 7.55 -2.89
CA SER A 108 14.38 8.51 -3.53
C SER A 108 12.96 7.97 -3.65
N GLU A 109 12.80 6.71 -4.06
CA GLU A 109 11.48 6.09 -4.16
C GLU A 109 10.84 5.92 -2.77
N LEU A 110 11.65 5.52 -1.78
CA LEU A 110 11.21 5.42 -0.40
C LEU A 110 10.78 6.78 0.15
N HIS A 111 11.52 7.86 -0.15
CA HIS A 111 11.15 9.22 0.23
C HIS A 111 9.79 9.61 -0.37
N VAL A 112 9.54 9.33 -1.65
CA VAL A 112 8.24 9.59 -2.30
C VAL A 112 7.12 8.77 -1.65
N ALA A 113 7.34 7.48 -1.41
CA ALA A 113 6.36 6.60 -0.76
C ALA A 113 6.03 7.07 0.66
N LEU A 114 7.03 7.49 1.43
CA LEU A 114 6.85 8.04 2.78
C LEU A 114 6.07 9.36 2.75
N ASN A 115 6.34 10.23 1.78
CA ASN A 115 5.56 11.46 1.59
C ASN A 115 4.09 11.16 1.27
N ALA A 116 3.81 10.17 0.43
CA ALA A 116 2.44 9.73 0.13
C ALA A 116 1.73 9.15 1.36
N LEU A 117 2.41 8.28 2.12
CA LEU A 117 1.89 7.74 3.38
C LEU A 117 1.64 8.83 4.42
N ALA A 118 2.56 9.79 4.54
CA ALA A 118 2.38 10.95 5.40
C ALA A 118 1.16 11.77 4.99
N ALA A 119 0.94 11.95 3.68
CA ALA A 119 -0.20 12.69 3.19
C ALA A 119 -1.52 11.97 3.52
N GLN A 120 -1.59 10.65 3.30
CA GLN A 120 -2.76 9.86 3.65
C GLN A 120 -3.01 9.81 5.17
N ALA A 121 -1.96 9.60 5.98
CA ALA A 121 -2.06 9.57 7.43
C ALA A 121 -2.53 10.91 8.02
N ASN A 122 -1.97 12.02 7.54
CA ASN A 122 -2.21 13.34 8.13
C ASN A 122 -3.45 14.04 7.54
N TYR A 123 -3.68 13.94 6.24
CA TYR A 123 -4.74 14.67 5.55
C TYR A 123 -6.00 13.82 5.39
N GLN A 124 -5.90 12.55 4.99
CA GLN A 124 -7.08 11.68 4.85
C GLN A 124 -7.56 11.11 6.21
N LYS A 125 -6.74 11.24 7.27
CA LYS A 125 -7.01 10.77 8.64
C LYS A 125 -7.31 9.27 8.72
N ASP A 126 -6.78 8.49 7.80
CA ASP A 126 -6.93 7.03 7.79
C ASP A 126 -6.23 6.41 9.02
N PRO A 127 -6.97 5.74 9.92
CA PRO A 127 -6.41 5.22 11.18
C PRO A 127 -5.43 4.05 10.96
N GLN A 128 -5.61 3.23 9.93
CA GLN A 128 -4.69 2.12 9.63
C GLN A 128 -3.38 2.66 9.07
N VAL A 129 -3.46 3.58 8.10
CA VAL A 129 -2.27 4.19 7.48
C VAL A 129 -1.51 5.06 8.47
N ARG A 130 -2.20 5.72 9.40
CA ARG A 130 -1.55 6.47 10.47
C ARG A 130 -0.74 5.58 11.42
N LYS A 131 -1.31 4.46 11.90
CA LYS A 131 -0.57 3.50 12.75
C LYS A 131 0.67 2.97 12.02
N LEU A 132 0.53 2.65 10.73
CA LEU A 132 1.65 2.24 9.88
C LEU A 132 2.73 3.34 9.79
N TYR A 133 2.32 4.56 9.44
CA TYR A 133 3.23 5.69 9.29
C TYR A 133 3.99 6.03 10.58
N GLU A 134 3.31 6.01 11.73
CA GLU A 134 3.93 6.23 13.04
C GLU A 134 4.96 5.14 13.38
N SER A 135 4.65 3.87 13.11
CA SER A 135 5.56 2.74 13.31
C SER A 135 6.80 2.85 12.41
N LEU A 136 6.61 3.17 11.13
CA LEU A 136 7.71 3.37 10.17
C LEU A 136 8.59 4.55 10.57
N THR A 137 8.00 5.68 10.94
CA THR A 137 8.71 6.87 11.39
C THR A 137 9.60 6.58 12.60
N LYS A 138 9.10 5.81 13.58
CA LYS A 138 9.91 5.39 14.75
C LYS A 138 11.13 4.55 14.36
N ARG A 139 10.99 3.63 13.40
CA ARG A 139 12.09 2.80 12.91
C ARG A 139 13.10 3.59 12.08
N LEU A 140 12.63 4.56 11.29
CA LEU A 140 13.45 5.35 10.39
C LEU A 140 14.26 6.43 11.10
N LYS A 141 13.80 6.95 12.26
CA LYS A 141 14.58 7.91 13.06
C LYS A 141 16.00 7.43 13.39
N THR A 142 16.20 6.12 13.51
CA THR A 142 17.51 5.52 13.77
C THR A 142 18.41 5.54 12.52
N ILE A 143 17.82 5.47 11.32
CA ILE A 143 18.53 5.32 10.04
C ILE A 143 18.79 6.69 9.39
N ASP A 144 17.87 7.64 9.56
CA ASP A 144 17.97 9.00 9.04
C ASP A 144 17.88 10.02 10.19
N PRO A 145 19.00 10.29 10.89
CA PRO A 145 19.03 11.27 11.97
C PRO A 145 18.82 12.71 11.46
N THR A 146 19.09 12.95 10.17
CA THR A 146 18.90 14.27 9.54
C THR A 146 17.44 14.57 9.18
N GLY A 147 16.59 13.54 9.11
CA GLY A 147 15.18 13.66 8.77
C GLY A 147 14.89 13.96 7.30
N ILE A 148 15.87 13.82 6.41
CA ILE A 148 15.73 14.08 4.97
C ILE A 148 14.70 13.15 4.32
N LEU A 149 14.68 11.87 4.69
CA LEU A 149 13.71 10.86 4.21
C LEU A 149 12.27 11.18 4.62
N LEU A 150 12.10 11.87 5.74
CA LEU A 150 10.79 12.25 6.27
C LEU A 150 10.40 13.68 5.90
N TYR A 151 11.30 14.43 5.25
CA TYR A 151 11.04 15.82 4.91
C TYR A 151 9.90 15.91 3.87
N PRO A 152 8.82 16.66 4.17
CA PRO A 152 7.66 16.75 3.29
C PRO A 152 7.98 17.65 2.10
N VAL A 153 8.19 17.06 0.91
CA VAL A 153 8.48 17.82 -0.33
C VAL A 153 7.20 18.21 -1.06
N ARG A 154 6.15 17.38 -0.98
CA ARG A 154 4.83 17.66 -1.55
C ARG A 154 3.78 17.42 -0.49
N THR A 155 2.81 18.32 -0.39
CA THR A 155 1.72 18.25 0.58
C THR A 155 0.39 18.46 -0.13
N GLN A 156 -0.61 17.65 0.23
CA GLN A 156 -2.00 17.88 -0.13
C GLN A 156 -2.66 18.68 1.00
N PHE A 157 -3.14 19.89 0.73
CA PHE A 157 -3.69 20.75 1.79
C PHE A 157 -5.16 20.42 2.14
N ASN A 158 -5.82 19.53 1.39
CA ASN A 158 -7.19 19.11 1.66
C ASN A 158 -7.21 18.11 2.82
N GLN A 159 -7.43 18.61 4.04
CA GLN A 159 -7.71 17.76 5.20
C GLN A 159 -9.14 17.20 5.11
N SER A 160 -9.30 15.94 5.49
CA SER A 160 -10.62 15.38 5.77
C SER A 160 -11.25 16.16 6.93
N ILE A 161 -12.38 16.81 6.65
CA ILE A 161 -13.21 17.49 7.67
C ILE A 161 -13.82 16.45 8.61
N ILE A 162 -13.95 15.20 8.14
CA ILE A 162 -14.43 14.08 8.95
C ILE A 162 -13.24 13.42 9.64
N TYR A 163 -13.33 13.32 10.96
CA TYR A 163 -12.40 12.50 11.73
C TYR A 163 -12.79 11.04 11.61
N THR A 164 -11.91 10.21 11.06
CA THR A 164 -12.09 8.76 10.92
C THR A 164 -11.40 7.94 12.02
N ASP A 165 -10.75 8.62 12.97
CA ASP A 165 -10.06 8.00 14.10
C ASP A 165 -10.81 8.35 15.40
N PRO A 166 -11.60 7.41 15.96
CA PRO A 166 -12.33 7.60 17.21
C PRO A 166 -11.47 8.06 18.39
N ILE A 167 -10.22 7.58 18.49
CA ILE A 167 -9.31 7.91 19.59
C ILE A 167 -8.89 9.37 19.49
N LYS A 168 -8.55 9.82 18.28
CA LYS A 168 -8.23 11.24 18.04
C LYS A 168 -9.47 12.14 18.18
N MET A 169 -10.66 11.67 17.80
CA MET A 169 -11.90 12.41 18.05
C MET A 169 -12.15 12.66 19.54
N MET A 170 -11.91 11.65 20.38
CA MET A 170 -12.03 11.77 21.83
C MET A 170 -10.98 12.73 22.40
N SER A 171 -9.72 12.60 21.95
CA SER A 171 -8.62 13.50 22.36
C SER A 171 -8.86 14.97 21.97
N ASP A 172 -9.39 15.22 20.78
CA ASP A 172 -9.59 16.56 20.24
C ASP A 172 -10.94 17.17 20.65
N GLY A 173 -11.75 16.46 21.47
CA GLY A 173 -13.06 16.93 21.95
C GLY A 173 -14.18 16.95 20.90
N TYR A 174 -13.97 16.37 19.71
CA TYR A 174 -14.94 16.31 18.61
C TYR A 174 -15.72 14.99 18.58
N TYR A 175 -16.08 14.46 19.75
CA TYR A 175 -16.81 13.20 19.88
C TYR A 175 -18.15 13.25 19.13
N ARG A 176 -18.35 12.31 18.19
CA ARG A 176 -19.62 12.12 17.46
C ARG A 176 -19.90 10.64 17.31
N GLN A 177 -20.98 10.16 17.92
CA GLN A 177 -21.53 8.81 17.75
C GLN A 177 -21.98 8.60 16.30
N THR A 178 -21.06 8.12 15.46
CA THR A 178 -21.24 7.94 14.01
C THR A 178 -20.77 6.56 13.60
N LEU A 179 -21.07 6.16 12.37
CA LEU A 179 -20.71 4.84 11.84
C LEU A 179 -19.20 4.56 11.81
N ILE A 180 -18.37 5.59 12.01
CA ILE A 180 -16.91 5.53 12.07
C ILE A 180 -16.41 4.60 13.19
N TYR A 181 -17.19 4.40 14.26
CA TYR A 181 -16.83 3.46 15.33
C TYR A 181 -16.95 2.00 14.91
N HIS A 182 -17.70 1.71 13.85
CA HIS A 182 -17.92 0.37 13.33
C HIS A 182 -17.24 0.16 11.98
N LEU A 183 -16.15 0.88 11.72
CA LEU A 183 -15.49 0.88 10.40
C LEU A 183 -14.87 -0.48 10.09
N GLU A 184 -14.27 -1.15 11.08
CA GLU A 184 -13.73 -2.51 10.94
C GLU A 184 -14.86 -3.53 10.67
N GLU A 185 -15.98 -3.43 11.38
CA GLU A 185 -17.14 -4.29 11.16
C GLU A 185 -17.80 -4.05 9.80
N LEU A 186 -17.87 -2.79 9.37
CA LEU A 186 -18.40 -2.40 8.07
C LEU A 186 -17.53 -2.94 6.92
N GLU A 187 -16.21 -2.82 7.03
CA GLU A 187 -15.25 -3.43 6.09
C GLU A 187 -15.44 -4.94 6.02
N HIS A 188 -15.62 -5.59 7.17
CA HIS A 188 -15.91 -7.03 7.22
C HIS A 188 -17.23 -7.38 6.51
N SER A 189 -18.29 -6.61 6.74
CA SER A 189 -19.58 -6.85 6.09
C SER A 189 -19.55 -6.57 4.58
N ILE A 190 -18.73 -5.62 4.11
CA ILE A 190 -18.45 -5.44 2.68
C ILE A 190 -17.81 -6.71 2.11
N LEU A 191 -16.71 -7.18 2.71
CA LEU A 191 -15.97 -8.34 2.21
C LEU A 191 -16.79 -9.64 2.22
N SER A 192 -17.71 -9.77 3.17
CA SER A 192 -18.54 -10.96 3.36
C SER A 192 -19.91 -10.89 2.68
N GLY A 193 -20.22 -9.78 2.00
CA GLY A 193 -21.50 -9.56 1.33
C GLY A 193 -22.70 -9.57 2.28
N GLU A 194 -22.50 -9.13 3.52
CA GLU A 194 -23.55 -9.09 4.53
C GLU A 194 -24.41 -7.83 4.35
N LYS A 195 -25.72 -7.98 4.54
CA LYS A 195 -26.61 -6.81 4.63
C LYS A 195 -26.50 -6.20 6.03
N VAL A 196 -26.41 -4.88 6.09
CA VAL A 196 -26.31 -4.13 7.35
C VAL A 196 -27.45 -3.14 7.46
N GLN A 197 -27.94 -2.95 8.68
CA GLN A 197 -28.86 -1.89 9.02
C GLN A 197 -28.07 -0.69 9.55
N LEU A 198 -28.27 0.46 8.91
CA LEU A 198 -27.68 1.74 9.29
C LEU A 198 -28.81 2.72 9.63
N CYS A 199 -28.49 3.79 10.35
CA CYS A 199 -29.44 4.86 10.62
C CYS A 199 -28.88 6.21 10.20
N HIS A 200 -29.65 6.96 9.40
CA HIS A 200 -29.30 8.35 9.07
C HIS A 200 -29.58 9.25 10.27
N SER A 201 -28.54 9.85 10.84
CA SER A 201 -28.65 10.75 11.98
C SER A 201 -28.95 12.19 11.54
N ARG A 202 -28.46 12.62 10.36
CA ARG A 202 -28.62 14.00 9.85
C ARG A 202 -28.71 14.07 8.33
N ASN A 203 -29.71 14.81 7.83
CA ASN A 203 -29.76 15.24 6.43
C ASN A 203 -29.91 16.78 6.37
N PRO A 204 -28.86 17.52 5.90
CA PRO A 204 -28.92 18.98 5.82
C PRO A 204 -29.87 19.51 4.73
N TYR A 205 -30.34 18.66 3.81
CA TYR A 205 -31.24 19.05 2.72
C TYR A 205 -32.65 18.44 2.96
N LYS A 206 -33.51 19.19 3.69
CA LYS A 206 -34.98 19.04 3.90
C LYS A 206 -35.60 17.62 4.05
N ASN A 207 -36.32 17.41 5.17
CA ASN A 207 -37.55 16.60 5.35
C ASN A 207 -37.69 15.19 4.70
N ARG A 208 -36.60 14.44 4.46
CA ARG A 208 -36.69 13.00 4.13
C ARG A 208 -35.77 12.15 5.01
N GLN A 209 -36.43 11.24 5.74
CA GLN A 209 -35.99 10.02 6.44
C GLN A 209 -34.66 10.08 7.21
N THR A 210 -34.67 10.72 8.37
CA THR A 210 -33.97 10.13 9.53
C THR A 210 -34.66 8.80 9.83
N GLY A 211 -33.91 7.70 9.79
CA GLY A 211 -34.50 6.38 9.95
C GLY A 211 -33.53 5.26 9.62
N TYR A 212 -33.97 4.06 9.94
CA TYR A 212 -33.24 2.83 9.69
C TYR A 212 -33.38 2.41 8.23
N LEU A 213 -32.27 1.97 7.64
CA LEU A 213 -32.22 1.45 6.28
C LEU A 213 -31.38 0.19 6.23
N TRP A 214 -31.84 -0.78 5.47
CA TRP A 214 -31.09 -2.00 5.17
C TRP A 214 -30.37 -1.84 3.84
N VAL A 215 -29.06 -2.07 3.86
CA VAL A 215 -28.20 -1.92 2.68
C VAL A 215 -27.22 -3.07 2.53
N TYR A 216 -26.80 -3.28 1.29
CA TYR A 216 -25.56 -3.94 0.96
C TYR A 216 -24.45 -2.88 0.85
N PRO A 217 -23.51 -2.82 1.80
CA PRO A 217 -22.38 -1.92 1.69
C PRO A 217 -21.44 -2.47 0.60
N LEU A 218 -20.99 -1.60 -0.30
CA LEU A 218 -20.20 -2.01 -1.47
C LEU A 218 -18.75 -1.52 -1.37
N GLN A 219 -18.55 -0.26 -0.99
CA GLN A 219 -17.21 0.32 -0.93
C GLN A 219 -17.18 1.54 0.00
N ILE A 220 -16.05 1.75 0.68
CA ILE A 220 -15.75 3.00 1.38
C ILE A 220 -14.86 3.84 0.45
N ILE A 221 -15.30 5.07 0.16
CA ILE A 221 -14.67 5.96 -0.81
C ILE A 221 -14.22 7.23 -0.09
N HIS A 222 -12.94 7.58 -0.20
CA HIS A 222 -12.47 8.93 0.15
C HIS A 222 -12.63 9.85 -1.06
N SER A 223 -13.30 10.98 -0.89
CA SER A 223 -13.43 11.98 -1.94
C SER A 223 -13.33 13.39 -1.36
N ASN A 224 -12.42 14.18 -1.92
CA ASN A 224 -12.07 15.55 -1.52
C ASN A 224 -11.66 15.69 -0.05
N ILE A 225 -12.64 15.69 0.86
CA ILE A 225 -12.54 16.10 2.26
C ILE A 225 -13.31 15.17 3.21
N ALA A 226 -13.80 14.03 2.73
CA ALA A 226 -14.69 13.17 3.49
C ALA A 226 -14.63 11.72 3.02
N TRP A 227 -14.99 10.84 3.93
CA TRP A 227 -15.23 9.43 3.67
C TRP A 227 -16.72 9.17 3.47
N TYR A 228 -17.02 8.38 2.43
CA TYR A 228 -18.36 8.06 1.98
C TYR A 228 -18.53 6.55 1.94
N LEU A 229 -19.73 6.08 2.22
CA LEU A 229 -20.17 4.72 1.96
C LEU A 229 -20.96 4.71 0.66
N LEU A 230 -20.47 3.94 -0.31
CA LEU A 230 -21.23 3.49 -1.47
C LEU A 230 -22.00 2.23 -1.06
N TYR A 231 -23.31 2.23 -1.29
CA TYR A 231 -24.17 1.12 -0.92
C TYR A 231 -25.34 0.94 -1.89
N GLU A 232 -25.89 -0.26 -1.90
CA GLU A 232 -27.15 -0.59 -2.56
C GLU A 232 -28.26 -0.75 -1.51
N ASN A 233 -29.37 -0.05 -1.70
CA ASN A 233 -30.54 -0.21 -0.84
C ASN A 233 -31.23 -1.56 -1.10
N CYS A 234 -31.44 -2.35 -0.04
CA CYS A 234 -32.03 -3.68 -0.15
C CYS A 234 -33.48 -3.66 -0.67
N ALA A 235 -34.24 -2.59 -0.41
CA ALA A 235 -35.67 -2.51 -0.73
C ALA A 235 -35.94 -2.17 -2.20
N ASN A 236 -35.14 -1.30 -2.80
CA ASN A 236 -35.38 -0.77 -4.15
C ASN A 236 -34.19 -0.88 -5.09
N LYS A 237 -33.10 -1.53 -4.67
CA LYS A 237 -31.89 -1.74 -5.48
C LYS A 237 -31.17 -0.46 -5.92
N HIS A 238 -31.55 0.68 -5.34
CA HIS A 238 -30.96 1.97 -5.66
C HIS A 238 -29.53 2.05 -5.11
N LEU A 239 -28.60 2.49 -5.96
CA LEU A 239 -27.22 2.77 -5.61
C LEU A 239 -27.08 4.20 -5.13
N ALA A 240 -26.54 4.38 -3.92
CA ALA A 240 -26.38 5.69 -3.31
C ALA A 240 -25.03 5.81 -2.60
N ILE A 241 -24.55 7.05 -2.50
CA ILE A 241 -23.33 7.41 -1.81
C ILE A 241 -23.68 8.40 -0.69
N THR A 242 -23.37 8.04 0.55
CA THR A 242 -23.57 8.93 1.69
C THR A 242 -22.32 9.03 2.55
N ARG A 243 -22.00 10.24 3.03
CA ARG A 243 -20.90 10.47 3.97
C ARG A 243 -21.06 9.64 5.24
N LEU A 244 -19.96 9.07 5.72
CA LEU A 244 -19.96 8.25 6.94
C LEU A 244 -20.44 9.02 8.18
N ASP A 245 -20.12 10.31 8.28
CA ASP A 245 -20.51 11.16 9.41
C ASP A 245 -21.99 11.57 9.43
N ARG A 246 -22.77 11.18 8.41
CA ARG A 246 -24.23 11.36 8.37
C ARG A 246 -25.00 10.16 8.89
N PHE A 247 -24.31 9.05 9.16
CA PHE A 247 -24.88 7.90 9.86
C PHE A 247 -24.64 8.04 11.37
N SER A 248 -25.56 7.54 12.19
CA SER A 248 -25.32 7.34 13.62
C SER A 248 -24.34 6.18 13.85
N ASP A 249 -24.00 5.93 15.10
CA ASP A 249 -23.30 4.72 15.55
C ASP A 249 -24.15 3.43 15.46
N HIS A 250 -25.47 3.52 15.21
CA HIS A 250 -26.27 2.32 14.97
C HIS A 250 -25.74 1.46 13.82
N TYR A 251 -25.33 0.23 14.16
CA TYR A 251 -24.86 -0.78 13.23
C TYR A 251 -25.42 -2.15 13.58
N GLN A 252 -26.10 -2.79 12.64
CA GLN A 252 -26.59 -4.17 12.81
C GLN A 252 -26.37 -5.00 11.54
N SER A 253 -25.45 -5.97 11.59
CA SER A 253 -25.30 -6.95 10.50
C SER A 253 -26.36 -8.05 10.63
N ALA A 254 -27.04 -8.36 9.53
CA ALA A 254 -27.81 -9.59 9.41
C ALA A 254 -26.89 -10.67 8.86
N LYS A 255 -26.34 -11.47 9.78
CA LYS A 255 -25.33 -12.52 9.52
C LYS A 255 -25.74 -13.54 8.43
N SER A 256 -27.03 -13.64 8.09
CA SER A 256 -27.57 -14.45 6.99
C SER A 256 -28.88 -13.86 6.42
N PRO A 257 -29.21 -14.08 5.13
CA PRO A 257 -28.39 -14.67 4.07
C PRO A 257 -27.37 -13.68 3.51
N LYS A 258 -26.20 -14.19 3.10
CA LYS A 258 -25.11 -13.42 2.49
C LYS A 258 -25.34 -13.27 0.99
N ARG A 259 -24.96 -12.13 0.43
CA ARG A 259 -24.97 -11.89 -1.01
C ARG A 259 -23.81 -12.63 -1.66
N GLU A 260 -24.04 -13.18 -2.86
CA GLU A 260 -22.95 -13.75 -3.65
C GLU A 260 -21.99 -12.65 -4.11
N LEU A 261 -20.67 -12.95 -4.06
CA LEU A 261 -19.62 -12.00 -4.43
C LEU A 261 -19.75 -11.52 -5.87
N VAL A 262 -20.18 -12.39 -6.79
CA VAL A 262 -20.39 -12.03 -8.21
C VAL A 262 -21.44 -10.93 -8.33
N THR A 263 -22.61 -11.11 -7.70
CA THR A 263 -23.69 -10.12 -7.73
C THR A 263 -23.27 -8.82 -7.02
N GLN A 264 -22.40 -8.90 -6.01
CA GLN A 264 -21.88 -7.72 -5.33
C GLN A 264 -20.91 -6.92 -6.21
N GLN A 265 -20.04 -7.63 -6.92
CA GLN A 265 -19.12 -7.04 -7.89
C GLN A 265 -19.86 -6.39 -9.07
N GLU A 266 -20.90 -7.03 -9.60
CA GLU A 266 -21.74 -6.45 -10.65
C GLU A 266 -22.40 -5.13 -10.22
N SER A 267 -22.89 -5.04 -8.98
CA SER A 267 -23.45 -3.79 -8.46
C SER A 267 -22.39 -2.72 -8.24
N LEU A 268 -21.18 -3.13 -7.83
CA LEU A 268 -20.06 -2.21 -7.68
C LEU A 268 -19.63 -1.66 -9.05
N GLU A 269 -19.51 -2.51 -10.07
CA GLU A 269 -19.17 -2.10 -11.44
C GLU A 269 -20.21 -1.12 -12.00
N LYS A 270 -21.51 -1.39 -11.80
CA LYS A 270 -22.59 -0.44 -12.16
C LYS A 270 -22.44 0.90 -11.44
N ALA A 271 -22.13 0.90 -10.15
CA ALA A 271 -21.90 2.12 -9.40
C ALA A 271 -20.69 2.92 -9.91
N HIS A 272 -19.61 2.24 -10.30
CA HIS A 272 -18.44 2.89 -10.91
C HIS A 272 -18.76 3.48 -12.28
N GLN A 273 -19.54 2.79 -13.13
CA GLN A 273 -20.01 3.33 -14.41
C GLN A 273 -20.85 4.60 -14.20
N LEU A 274 -21.71 4.63 -13.18
CA LEU A 274 -22.48 5.82 -12.80
C LEU A 274 -21.57 6.96 -12.28
N LEU A 275 -20.51 6.64 -11.54
CA LEU A 275 -19.53 7.63 -11.07
C LEU A 275 -18.72 8.25 -12.22
N GLU A 276 -18.32 7.45 -13.21
CA GLU A 276 -17.53 7.90 -14.35
C GLU A 276 -18.37 8.72 -15.35
N SER A 277 -19.64 8.35 -15.54
CA SER A 277 -20.58 9.08 -16.40
C SER A 277 -21.23 10.29 -15.73
N GLY A 278 -21.29 10.30 -14.40
CA GLY A 278 -21.93 11.33 -13.60
C GLY A 278 -21.03 12.52 -13.27
N TRP A 279 -21.65 13.57 -12.70
CA TRP A 279 -20.94 14.75 -12.19
C TRP A 279 -20.74 14.62 -10.67
N GLY A 280 -19.78 13.79 -10.27
CA GLY A 280 -19.37 13.62 -8.87
C GLY A 280 -20.07 12.48 -8.13
N LEU A 281 -20.26 12.63 -6.81
CA LEU A 281 -20.73 11.54 -5.93
C LEU A 281 -22.26 11.30 -5.97
N PHE A 282 -22.99 12.01 -6.82
CA PHE A 282 -24.43 11.82 -6.98
C PHE A 282 -24.71 10.86 -8.13
N LEU A 283 -25.29 9.71 -7.82
CA LEU A 283 -25.51 8.62 -8.78
C LEU A 283 -26.88 8.68 -9.50
N GLY A 284 -27.62 9.78 -9.37
CA GLY A 284 -29.02 9.87 -9.85
C GLY A 284 -30.05 9.44 -8.80
N ASN A 285 -31.33 9.56 -9.13
CA ASN A 285 -32.44 9.09 -8.30
C ASN A 285 -32.80 7.63 -8.64
N PRO A 286 -33.62 6.95 -7.82
CA PRO A 286 -34.09 5.59 -8.14
C PRO A 286 -34.87 5.45 -9.46
N GLN A 287 -35.32 6.54 -10.06
CA GLN A 287 -36.02 6.56 -11.35
C GLN A 287 -35.04 6.69 -12.53
N ASP A 288 -33.83 7.19 -12.26
CA ASP A 288 -32.80 7.45 -13.25
C ASP A 288 -31.84 6.23 -13.41
N GLN A 289 -31.96 5.24 -12.52
CA GLN A 289 -31.17 4.00 -12.45
C GLN A 289 -32.05 2.78 -12.75
#